data_AF-A0A9Q5CC99-F1
#
_entry.id   AF-A0A9Q5CC99-F1
#
_cell.length_a   1.000
_cell.length_b   1.000
_cell.length_c   1.000
_cell.angle_alpha   90.00
_cell.angle_beta   90.00
_cell.angle_gamma   90.00
#
_symmetry.space_group_name_H-M   'P 1'
#
loop_
_entity.id
_entity.type
_entity.pdbx_description
1 polymer ?
#
loop_
_entity_poly.entity_id
_entity_poly.type
_entity_poly.pdbx_seq_one_letter_code
_entity_poly.pdbx_strand_id
1 'polypeptide(L)'
;MDSAAQELGLGSLTDSDRIVLIILWDVADKNASQATLSFELFSELTKKQEIVVSRSQFFKSLKKLEEVGLITRIDGPRSGTYRLKAE
;
A
#
# COMPACT_ATOMS: atom_id res chain seq x y z
N MET A 1 21.35 -13.40 9.14
CA MET A 1 20.66 -13.80 7.89
C MET A 1 19.46 -12.88 7.63
N ASP A 2 19.61 -11.54 7.78
CA ASP A 2 18.49 -10.59 7.68
C ASP A 2 18.76 -9.40 6.72
N SER A 3 19.75 -9.51 5.83
CA SER A 3 20.17 -8.36 5.02
C SER A 3 19.20 -8.02 3.87
N ALA A 4 18.43 -8.97 3.34
CA ALA A 4 17.57 -8.71 2.18
C ALA A 4 16.32 -7.86 2.53
N ALA A 5 15.65 -8.12 3.65
CA ALA A 5 14.45 -7.38 4.05
C ALA A 5 14.76 -5.95 4.54
N GLN A 6 15.97 -5.72 5.05
CA GLN A 6 16.45 -4.38 5.41
C GLN A 6 16.84 -3.57 4.17
N GLU A 7 17.47 -4.19 3.17
CA GLU A 7 17.83 -3.52 1.90
C GLU A 7 16.60 -3.17 1.05
N LEU A 8 15.49 -3.91 1.18
CA LEU A 8 14.22 -3.63 0.49
C LEU A 8 13.31 -2.62 1.22
N GLY A 9 13.76 -2.01 2.32
CA GLY A 9 12.97 -1.03 3.09
C GLY A 9 11.78 -1.61 3.87
N LEU A 10 11.52 -2.91 3.73
CA LEU A 10 10.42 -3.66 4.36
C LEU A 10 10.53 -3.70 5.89
N GLY A 11 11.76 -3.67 6.42
CA GLY A 11 12.01 -3.61 7.86
C GLY A 11 11.50 -2.34 8.56
N SER A 12 11.18 -1.28 7.81
CA SER A 12 10.70 0.01 8.34
C SER A 12 9.18 0.16 8.33
N LEU A 13 8.44 -0.84 7.84
CA LEU A 13 6.98 -0.81 7.73
C LEU A 13 6.31 -1.23 9.04
N THR A 14 5.39 -0.40 9.50
CA THR A 14 4.45 -0.74 10.58
C THR A 14 3.40 -1.75 10.10
N ASP A 15 2.66 -2.35 11.04
CA ASP A 15 1.57 -3.28 10.70
C ASP A 15 0.50 -2.61 9.82
N SER A 16 0.19 -1.34 10.08
CA SER A 16 -0.73 -0.57 9.24
C SER A 16 -0.22 -0.42 7.81
N ASP A 17 1.08 -0.20 7.63
CA ASP A 17 1.67 -0.07 6.29
C ASP A 17 1.59 -1.39 5.52
N ARG A 18 1.84 -2.50 6.21
CA ARG A 18 1.73 -3.85 5.65
C ARG A 18 0.29 -4.19 5.25
N ILE A 19 -0.68 -3.84 6.09
CA ILE A 19 -2.11 -4.02 5.78
C ILE A 19 -2.48 -3.24 4.52
N VAL A 20 -2.09 -1.95 4.42
CA VAL A 20 -2.37 -1.14 3.23
C VAL A 20 -1.72 -1.73 1.99
N LEU A 21 -0.48 -2.21 2.09
CA LEU A 21 0.23 -2.86 0.99
C LEU A 21 -0.48 -4.14 0.53
N ILE A 22 -0.91 -5.00 1.45
CA ILE A 22 -1.65 -6.24 1.13
C ILE A 22 -2.93 -5.90 0.38
N ILE A 23 -3.71 -4.93 0.85
CA ILE A 23 -4.95 -4.54 0.19
C ILE A 23 -4.67 -3.95 -1.21
N LEU A 24 -3.58 -3.19 -1.40
CA LEU A 24 -3.17 -2.74 -2.73
C LEU A 24 -2.88 -3.91 -3.67
N TRP A 25 -2.18 -4.95 -3.20
CA TRP A 25 -1.94 -6.17 -3.98
C TRP A 25 -3.23 -6.92 -4.32
N ASP A 26 -4.16 -7.02 -3.37
CA ASP A 26 -5.43 -7.72 -3.56
C ASP A 26 -6.32 -7.05 -4.62
N VAL A 27 -6.30 -5.71 -4.71
CA VAL A 27 -7.10 -4.95 -5.68
C VAL A 27 -6.36 -4.64 -6.99
N ALA A 28 -5.11 -5.07 -7.11
CA ALA A 28 -4.31 -4.77 -8.29
C ALA A 28 -4.82 -5.51 -9.53
N ASP A 29 -4.89 -4.80 -10.65
CA ASP A 29 -4.96 -5.42 -11.96
C ASP A 29 -3.63 -6.13 -12.26
N LYS A 30 -3.69 -7.46 -12.32
CA LYS A 30 -2.54 -8.35 -12.55
C LYS A 30 -1.87 -8.12 -13.90
N ASN A 31 -2.57 -7.56 -14.89
CA ASN A 31 -2.01 -7.29 -16.21
C ASN A 31 -1.28 -5.94 -16.25
N ALA A 32 -1.74 -4.97 -15.45
CA ALA A 32 -1.23 -3.60 -15.47
C ALA A 32 -0.31 -3.25 -14.29
N SER A 33 -0.20 -4.15 -13.29
CA SER A 33 0.45 -3.93 -12.00
C SER A 33 0.00 -2.62 -11.33
N GLN A 34 -1.28 -2.30 -11.46
CA GLN A 34 -1.89 -1.06 -10.99
C GLN A 34 -3.07 -1.34 -10.07
N ALA A 35 -3.15 -0.57 -9.00
CA ALA A 35 -4.20 -0.67 -7.99
C ALA A 35 -4.83 0.70 -7.78
N THR A 36 -6.15 0.78 -7.86
CA THR A 36 -6.91 1.98 -7.48
C THR A 36 -7.50 1.75 -6.10
N LEU A 37 -7.06 2.52 -5.11
CA LEU A 37 -7.46 2.34 -3.71
C LEU A 37 -7.75 3.69 -3.04
N SER A 38 -9.04 3.96 -2.85
CA SER A 38 -9.51 5.04 -1.97
C SER A 38 -9.58 4.57 -0.52
N PHE A 39 -9.68 5.51 0.43
CA PHE A 39 -9.86 5.16 1.84
C PHE A 39 -11.19 4.45 2.08
N GLU A 40 -12.24 4.85 1.37
CA GLU A 40 -13.57 4.28 1.49
C GLU A 40 -13.58 2.81 1.04
N LEU A 41 -12.94 2.52 -0.11
CA LEU A 41 -12.77 1.14 -0.58
C LEU A 41 -11.91 0.32 0.38
N PHE A 42 -10.78 0.87 0.81
CA PHE A 42 -9.91 0.22 1.81
C PHE A 42 -10.68 -0.15 3.09
N SER A 43 -11.49 0.78 3.60
CA SER A 43 -12.28 0.58 4.83
C SER A 43 -13.31 -0.53 4.66
N GLU A 44 -14.00 -0.59 3.52
CA GLU A 44 -14.96 -1.67 3.22
C GLU A 44 -14.28 -3.03 3.12
N LEU A 45 -13.09 -3.12 2.51
CA LEU A 45 -12.33 -4.37 2.36
C LEU A 45 -11.79 -4.89 3.69
N THR A 46 -11.34 -3.99 4.57
CA THR A 46 -10.74 -4.35 5.87
C THR A 46 -11.77 -4.57 6.97
N LYS A 47 -12.97 -4.00 6.85
CA LYS A 47 -14.08 -4.16 7.81
C LYS A 47 -14.44 -5.62 8.05
N LYS A 48 -14.40 -6.47 7.02
CA LYS A 48 -14.70 -7.92 7.14
C LYS A 48 -13.68 -8.68 8.00
N GLN A 49 -12.48 -8.14 8.14
CA GLN A 49 -11.38 -8.73 8.90
C GLN A 49 -11.25 -8.09 10.29
N GLU A 50 -12.20 -7.22 10.68
CA GLU A 50 -12.17 -6.43 11.92
C GLU A 50 -10.91 -5.56 12.08
N ILE A 51 -10.26 -5.25 10.96
CA ILE A 51 -9.08 -4.40 10.92
C ILE A 51 -9.53 -2.94 10.82
N VAL A 52 -9.08 -2.11 11.76
CA VAL A 52 -9.37 -0.67 11.78
C VAL A 52 -8.08 0.12 11.61
N VAL A 53 -7.92 0.75 10.45
CA VAL A 53 -6.86 1.74 10.20
C VAL A 53 -7.53 3.10 9.98
N SER A 54 -7.10 4.12 10.72
CA SER A 54 -7.66 5.46 10.59
C SER A 54 -7.33 6.07 9.22
N ARG A 55 -8.13 7.03 8.77
CA ARG A 55 -7.91 7.74 7.49
C ARG A 55 -6.53 8.39 7.41
N SER A 56 -6.09 9.02 8.51
CA SER A 56 -4.77 9.65 8.56
C SER A 56 -3.64 8.62 8.50
N GLN A 57 -3.80 7.47 9.16
CA GLN A 57 -2.84 6.38 9.09
C GLN A 57 -2.78 5.76 7.69
N PHE A 58 -3.92 5.53 7.04
CA PHE A 58 -3.99 5.06 5.66
C PHE A 58 -3.15 5.92 4.70
N PHE A 59 -3.32 7.24 4.75
CA PHE A 59 -2.54 8.14 3.88
C PHE A 59 -1.06 8.21 4.27
N LYS A 60 -0.72 8.12 5.56
CA LYS A 60 0.67 7.99 6.01
C LYS A 60 1.31 6.71 5.46
N SER A 61 0.59 5.60 5.48
CA SER A 61 1.04 4.32 4.94
C SER A 61 1.30 4.38 3.45
N LEU A 62 0.38 4.96 2.65
CA LEU A 62 0.63 5.17 1.22
C LEU A 62 1.90 5.98 0.97
N LYS A 63 2.08 7.09 1.69
CA LYS A 63 3.29 7.92 1.60
C LYS A 63 4.55 7.13 1.96
N LYS A 64 4.49 6.34 3.03
CA LYS A 64 5.60 5.50 3.47
C LYS A 64 5.97 4.45 2.41
N LEU A 65 4.98 3.81 1.79
CA LEU A 65 5.17 2.81 0.72
C LEU A 65 5.77 3.45 -0.54
N GLU A 66 5.38 4.68 -0.88
CA GLU A 66 6.02 5.47 -1.95
C GLU A 66 7.47 5.82 -1.59
N GLU A 67 7.73 6.26 -0.36
CA GLU A 67 9.07 6.64 0.13
C GLU A 67 10.05 5.46 0.12
N VAL A 68 9.59 4.24 0.45
CA VAL A 68 10.43 3.03 0.37
C VAL A 68 10.43 2.40 -1.03
N GLY A 69 9.73 3.01 -1.99
CA GLY A 69 9.77 2.62 -3.40
C GLY A 69 9.01 1.34 -3.74
N LEU A 70 8.10 0.87 -2.88
CA LEU A 70 7.27 -0.32 -3.11
C LEU A 70 6.12 -0.02 -4.08
N ILE A 71 5.64 1.22 -4.07
CA ILE A 71 4.59 1.70 -4.97
C ILE A 71 4.96 3.04 -5.59
N THR A 72 4.29 3.42 -6.67
CA THR A 72 4.41 4.76 -7.27
C THR A 72 3.03 5.27 -7.64
N ARG A 73 2.67 6.48 -7.19
CA ARG A 73 1.43 7.15 -7.60
C ARG A 73 1.49 7.52 -9.08
N ILE A 74 0.43 7.21 -9.82
CA ILE A 74 0.30 7.55 -11.25
C ILE A 74 -0.84 8.54 -11.47
N ASP A 75 -0.85 9.29 -12.57
CA ASP A 75 -1.89 10.28 -12.91
C ASP A 75 -2.00 11.49 -11.95
N GLY A 76 -0.90 11.83 -11.29
CA GLY A 76 -0.72 13.10 -10.57
C GLY A 76 -0.98 13.03 -9.05
N PRO A 77 -0.80 14.16 -8.33
CA PRO A 77 -0.70 14.17 -6.86
C PRO A 77 -1.98 13.76 -6.11
N ARG A 78 -3.15 13.87 -6.75
CA ARG A 78 -4.45 13.54 -6.16
C ARG A 78 -5.02 12.20 -6.62
N SER A 79 -4.30 11.50 -7.49
CA SER A 79 -4.74 10.21 -7.99
C SER A 79 -4.77 9.17 -6.86
N GLY A 80 -5.83 8.37 -6.82
CA GLY A 80 -5.94 7.19 -5.97
C GLY A 80 -5.35 5.92 -6.60
N THR A 81 -4.61 6.05 -7.69
CA THR A 81 -4.07 4.94 -8.46
C THR A 81 -2.57 4.82 -8.26
N TYR A 82 -2.12 3.59 -8.03
CA TYR A 82 -0.75 3.26 -7.67
C TYR A 82 -0.25 2.13 -8.57
N ARG A 83 0.97 2.24 -9.08
CA ARG A 83 1.70 1.14 -9.68
C ARG A 83 2.47 0.40 -8.60
N LEU A 84 2.31 -0.91 -8.53
CA LEU A 84 3.08 -1.80 -7.68
C LEU A 84 4.41 -2.12 -8.37
N LYS A 85 5.53 -2.12 -7.62
CA LYS A 85 6.74 -2.76 -8.11
C LYS A 85 6.62 -4.26 -7.92
N ALA A 86 6.63 -5.01 -9.03
CA ALA A 86 6.97 -6.42 -8.99
C ALA A 86 8.48 -6.55 -8.78
N GLU A 87 8.91 -7.54 -7.99
CA GLU A 87 10.31 -7.95 -7.84
C GLU A 87 10.97 -8.26 -9.18
#